data_AF-A0A369RLM0-F1
#
_entry.id   AF-A0A369RLM0-F1
#
_cell.length_a   1.000
_cell.length_b   1.000
_cell.length_c   1.000
_cell.angle_alpha   90.00
_cell.angle_beta   90.00
_cell.angle_gamma   90.00
#
_symmetry.space_group_name_H-M   'P 1'
#
loop_
_entity.id
_entity.type
_entity.pdbx_description
1 polymer ?
#
loop_
_entity_poly.entity_id
_entity_poly.type
_entity_poly.pdbx_seq_one_letter_code
_entity_poly.pdbx_strand_id
1 'polypeptide(L)'
;MLNWEIGSRIDQDILKHKRADYGKQIISQLAKELQIKYGRGFDRASLFRMVQFSKFFPDQEIVATLSQQLSWSHFVEIIAISDELKRNYYIEMCRIERWSVRALRSKIDTMLYSANKKT
;
A
#
# COMPACT_ATOMS: atom_id res chain seq x y z
N MET A 1 -4.24 10.48 0.68
CA MET A 1 -3.28 11.59 0.86
C MET A 1 -2.37 11.34 2.05
N LEU A 2 -2.79 11.51 3.31
CA LEU A 2 -1.91 11.41 4.50
C LEU A 2 -0.98 10.18 4.52
N ASN A 3 -1.50 8.98 4.28
CA ASN A 3 -0.69 7.75 4.28
C ASN A 3 0.39 7.73 3.19
N TRP A 4 0.13 8.38 2.05
CA TRP A 4 1.11 8.54 0.98
C TRP A 4 2.21 9.51 1.40
N GLU A 5 1.83 10.67 1.96
CA GLU A 5 2.77 11.71 2.41
C GLU A 5 3.70 11.19 3.50
N ILE A 6 3.15 10.48 4.49
CA ILE A 6 3.94 9.82 5.54
C ILE A 6 4.93 8.83 4.90
N GLY A 7 4.46 7.99 3.98
CA GLY A 7 5.30 7.02 3.29
C GLY A 7 6.42 7.66 2.47
N SER A 8 6.08 8.72 1.72
CA SER A 8 7.01 9.48 0.90
C SER A 8 8.10 10.12 1.77
N ARG A 9 7.69 10.74 2.87
CA ARG A 9 8.61 11.36 3.83
C ARG A 9 9.51 10.36 4.52
N ILE A 10 8.99 9.21 4.95
CA ILE A 10 9.82 8.13 5.50
C ILE A 10 10.83 7.64 4.45
N ASP A 11 10.43 7.49 3.19
CA ASP A 11 11.36 7.01 2.16
C ASP A 11 12.48 8.01 1.84
N GLN A 12 12.14 9.29 1.75
CA GLN A 12 13.08 10.38 1.43
C GLN A 12 13.98 10.71 2.61
N ASP A 13 13.40 11.04 3.77
CA ASP A 13 14.13 11.60 4.91
C ASP A 13 14.87 10.50 5.71
N ILE A 14 14.30 9.30 5.79
CA ILE A 14 14.79 8.24 6.68
C ILE A 14 15.51 7.15 5.91
N LEU A 15 14.87 6.59 4.90
CA LEU A 15 15.45 5.48 4.14
C LEU A 15 16.46 5.95 3.09
N LYS A 16 16.40 7.23 2.65
CA LYS A 16 17.17 7.76 1.53
C LYS A 16 17.08 6.85 0.30
N HIS A 17 15.88 6.33 0.04
CA HIS A 17 15.58 5.33 -1.00
C HIS A 17 16.31 3.98 -0.86
N LYS A 18 17.01 3.70 0.25
CA LYS A 18 17.73 2.45 0.48
C LYS A 18 16.84 1.40 1.14
N ARG A 19 16.86 0.18 0.60
CA ARG A 19 16.29 -1.02 1.23
C ARG A 19 17.35 -1.79 2.02
N ALA A 20 17.94 -1.17 3.04
CA ALA A 20 18.88 -1.82 3.94
C ALA A 20 18.16 -2.38 5.17
N ASP A 21 18.69 -3.44 5.80
CA ASP A 21 18.15 -3.96 7.07
C ASP A 21 18.14 -2.90 8.19
N TYR A 22 19.06 -1.96 8.13
CA TYR A 22 19.07 -0.75 8.97
C TYR A 22 17.75 0.04 8.87
N GLY A 23 17.19 0.20 7.66
CA GLY A 23 15.92 0.87 7.46
C GLY A 23 14.73 0.17 8.14
N LYS A 24 14.78 -1.17 8.26
CA LYS A 24 13.75 -1.92 8.99
C LYS A 24 13.78 -1.64 10.49
N GLN A 25 14.98 -1.48 11.07
CA GLN A 25 15.13 -1.13 12.48
C GLN A 25 14.62 0.29 12.75
N ILE A 26 14.96 1.25 11.88
CA ILE A 26 14.48 2.64 12.04
C ILE A 26 12.96 2.71 11.95
N ILE A 27 12.33 2.08 10.96
CA ILE A 27 10.86 2.04 10.87
C ILE A 27 10.24 1.42 12.12
N SER A 28 10.89 0.40 12.70
CA SER A 28 10.40 -0.25 13.92
C SER A 28 10.46 0.69 15.13
N GLN A 29 11.50 1.51 15.24
CA GLN A 29 11.63 2.50 16.30
C GLN A 29 10.63 3.65 16.10
N LEU A 30 10.54 4.19 14.88
CA LEU A 30 9.58 5.23 14.52
C LEU A 30 8.13 4.80 14.78
N ALA A 31 7.79 3.55 14.44
CA ALA A 31 6.47 3.00 14.71
C ALA A 31 6.13 3.01 16.21
N LYS A 32 7.08 2.65 17.08
CA LYS A 32 6.86 2.71 18.54
C LYS A 32 6.55 4.13 18.99
N GLU A 33 7.34 5.11 18.55
CA GLU A 33 7.16 6.52 18.92
C GLU A 33 5.83 7.08 18.43
N LEU A 34 5.48 6.84 17.15
CA LEU A 34 4.23 7.29 16.57
C LEU A 34 3.01 6.59 17.19
N GLN A 35 3.13 5.30 17.50
CA GLN A 35 2.07 4.54 18.16
C GLN A 35 1.81 5.07 19.59
N ILE A 36 2.86 5.45 20.33
CA ILE A 36 2.72 6.09 21.65
C ILE A 36 2.04 7.46 21.51
N LYS A 37 2.44 8.25 20.51
CA LYS A 37 1.97 9.63 20.35
C LYS A 37 0.55 9.75 19.76
N TYR A 38 0.23 8.90 18.79
CA TYR A 38 -0.99 9.02 17.97
C TYR A 38 -1.90 7.79 18.03
N GLY A 39 -1.46 6.69 18.64
CA GLY A 39 -2.26 5.48 18.82
C GLY A 39 -2.36 4.62 17.56
N ARG A 40 -3.52 3.98 17.39
CA ARG A 40 -3.76 2.97 16.35
C ARG A 40 -3.50 3.50 14.93
N GLY A 41 -2.92 2.65 14.08
CA GLY A 41 -2.63 2.98 12.68
C GLY A 41 -1.17 3.37 12.40
N PHE A 42 -0.33 3.45 13.43
CA PHE A 42 1.09 3.78 13.32
C PHE A 42 2.03 2.62 13.71
N ASP A 43 1.50 1.40 13.66
CA ASP A 43 2.32 0.20 13.83
C ASP A 43 3.33 0.02 12.69
N ARG A 44 4.31 -0.85 12.92
CA ARG A 44 5.38 -1.15 11.95
C ARG A 44 4.83 -1.51 10.58
N ALA A 45 3.83 -2.39 10.50
CA ALA A 45 3.28 -2.84 9.23
C ALA A 45 2.55 -1.70 8.50
N SER A 46 1.87 -0.82 9.24
CA SER A 46 1.22 0.37 8.68
C SER A 46 2.23 1.33 8.07
N LEU A 47 3.35 1.61 8.74
CA LEU A 47 4.42 2.44 8.16
C LEU A 47 5.05 1.79 6.92
N PHE A 48 5.29 0.48 6.92
CA PHE A 48 5.78 -0.21 5.72
C PHE A 48 4.81 -0.09 4.56
N ARG A 49 3.51 -0.26 4.79
CA ARG A 49 2.48 -0.07 3.76
C ARG A 49 2.45 1.35 3.22
N MET A 50 2.58 2.35 4.09
CA MET A 50 2.69 3.76 3.68
C MET A 50 3.89 3.98 2.75
N VAL A 51 5.06 3.45 3.11
CA VAL A 51 6.28 3.53 2.27
C VAL A 51 6.12 2.77 0.94
N GLN A 52 5.50 1.58 0.95
CA GLN A 52 5.22 0.87 -0.30
C GLN A 52 4.25 1.63 -1.18
N PHE A 53 3.24 2.26 -0.57
CA PHE A 53 2.27 3.06 -1.28
C PHE A 53 2.92 4.25 -1.99
N SER A 54 3.82 4.98 -1.33
CA SER A 54 4.54 6.08 -1.99
C SER A 54 5.44 5.62 -3.14
N LYS A 55 6.06 4.44 -3.01
CA LYS A 55 6.92 3.86 -4.07
C LYS A 55 6.15 3.38 -5.28
N PHE A 56 4.98 2.78 -5.07
CA PHE A 56 4.18 2.23 -6.17
C PHE A 56 3.33 3.26 -6.88
N PHE A 57 3.09 4.41 -6.25
CA PHE A 57 2.37 5.53 -6.85
C PHE A 57 3.22 6.80 -6.68
N PRO A 58 4.32 6.96 -7.42
CA PRO A 58 5.21 8.11 -7.25
C PRO A 58 4.56 9.44 -7.66
N ASP A 59 3.56 9.38 -8.53
CA ASP A 59 2.81 10.55 -8.99
C ASP A 59 1.66 10.88 -8.02
N GLN A 60 1.78 12.03 -7.37
CA GLN A 60 0.81 12.52 -6.39
C GLN A 60 -0.55 12.85 -7.04
N GLU A 61 -0.60 13.28 -8.30
CA GLU A 61 -1.85 13.62 -9.00
C GLU A 61 -2.67 12.35 -9.27
N ILE A 62 -1.99 11.25 -9.64
CA ILE A 62 -2.62 9.93 -9.77
C ILE A 62 -3.19 9.49 -8.42
N VAL A 63 -2.43 9.65 -7.33
CA VAL A 63 -2.90 9.29 -5.98
C VAL A 63 -4.09 10.13 -5.56
N ALA A 64 -4.09 11.43 -5.83
CA ALA A 64 -5.18 12.33 -5.52
C ALA A 64 -6.46 11.93 -6.25
N THR A 65 -6.35 11.54 -7.52
CA THR A 65 -7.47 11.06 -8.33
C THR A 65 -8.00 9.73 -7.80
N LEU A 66 -7.14 8.73 -7.61
CA LEU A 66 -7.54 7.42 -7.12
C LEU A 66 -8.11 7.46 -5.70
N SER A 67 -7.63 8.36 -4.84
CA SER A 67 -8.13 8.51 -3.46
C SER A 67 -9.58 8.97 -3.38
N GLN A 68 -10.14 9.56 -4.45
CA GLN A 68 -11.56 9.92 -4.52
C GLN A 68 -12.47 8.70 -4.71
N GLN A 69 -11.91 7.59 -5.16
CA GLN A 69 -12.64 6.37 -5.53
C GLN A 69 -12.27 5.18 -4.63
N LEU A 70 -11.04 5.14 -4.15
CA LEU A 70 -10.46 4.02 -3.43
C LEU A 70 -10.11 4.44 -2.00
N SER A 71 -10.61 3.67 -1.03
CA SER A 71 -10.22 3.84 0.37
C SER A 71 -8.79 3.34 0.64
N TRP A 72 -8.21 3.73 1.77
CA TRP A 72 -6.90 3.20 2.19
C TRP A 72 -6.84 1.66 2.18
N SER A 73 -7.92 0.99 2.60
CA SER A 73 -7.97 -0.46 2.60
C SER A 73 -7.89 -1.06 1.19
N HIS A 74 -8.40 -0.39 0.15
CA HIS A 74 -8.19 -0.84 -1.23
C HIS A 74 -6.72 -0.77 -1.60
N PHE A 75 -6.05 0.35 -1.30
CA PHE A 75 -4.63 0.49 -1.56
C PHE A 75 -3.81 -0.57 -0.82
N VAL A 76 -4.17 -0.92 0.42
CA VAL A 76 -3.48 -1.99 1.18
C VAL A 76 -3.53 -3.33 0.44
N GLU A 77 -4.67 -3.70 -0.16
CA GLU A 77 -4.75 -4.93 -0.97
C GLU A 77 -3.92 -4.80 -2.26
N ILE A 78 -4.01 -3.66 -2.92
CA ILE A 78 -3.39 -3.40 -4.22
C ILE A 78 -1.85 -3.38 -4.12
N ILE A 79 -1.28 -2.75 -3.08
CA ILE A 79 0.18 -2.70 -2.88
C ILE A 79 0.77 -4.04 -2.44
N ALA A 80 -0.06 -4.99 -1.99
CA ALA A 80 0.40 -6.36 -1.71
C ALA A 80 0.69 -7.15 -3.00
N ILE A 81 0.16 -6.68 -4.14
CA ILE A 81 0.36 -7.30 -5.46
C ILE A 81 1.69 -6.82 -6.03
N SER A 82 2.66 -7.74 -6.16
CA SER A 82 4.00 -7.48 -6.69
C SER A 82 3.99 -7.19 -8.20
N ASP A 83 3.15 -7.90 -8.95
CA ASP A 83 2.98 -7.76 -10.39
C ASP A 83 2.25 -6.45 -10.74
N GLU A 84 2.93 -5.59 -11.49
CA GLU A 84 2.41 -4.27 -11.88
C GLU A 84 1.20 -4.35 -12.79
N LEU A 85 1.18 -5.28 -13.75
CA LEU A 85 0.05 -5.45 -14.67
C LEU A 85 -1.20 -5.87 -13.91
N LYS A 86 -1.06 -6.81 -12.97
CA LYS A 86 -2.17 -7.22 -12.10
C LYS A 86 -2.63 -6.06 -11.23
N ARG A 87 -1.71 -5.29 -10.67
CA ARG A 87 -2.04 -4.11 -9.84
C ARG A 87 -2.90 -3.12 -10.61
N ASN A 88 -2.46 -2.74 -11.81
CA ASN A 88 -3.17 -1.80 -12.67
C ASN A 88 -4.53 -2.36 -13.08
N TYR A 89 -4.61 -3.64 -13.44
CA TYR A 89 -5.89 -4.30 -13.72
C TYR A 89 -6.88 -4.17 -12.55
N TYR A 90 -6.47 -4.49 -11.32
CA TYR A 90 -7.37 -4.39 -10.15
C TYR A 90 -7.75 -2.95 -9.80
N ILE A 91 -6.86 -1.97 -10.00
CA ILE A 91 -7.17 -0.55 -9.84
C ILE A 91 -8.28 -0.14 -10.81
N GLU A 92 -8.12 -0.46 -12.10
CA GLU A 92 -9.09 -0.16 -13.15
C GLU A 92 -10.44 -0.81 -12.86
N MET A 93 -10.45 -2.09 -12.49
CA MET A 93 -11.68 -2.79 -12.15
C MET A 93 -12.38 -2.19 -10.92
N CYS A 94 -11.63 -1.79 -9.88
CA CYS A 94 -12.23 -1.11 -8.73
C CYS A 94 -12.86 0.23 -9.13
N ARG A 95 -12.24 0.98 -10.06
CA ARG A 95 -12.79 2.24 -10.55
C ARG A 95 -14.06 2.05 -11.39
N ILE A 96 -14.04 1.11 -12.33
CA ILE A 96 -15.13 0.88 -13.30
C ILE A 96 -16.31 0.21 -12.60
N GLU A 97 -16.07 -0.91 -11.91
CA GLU A 97 -17.11 -1.76 -11.32
C GLU A 97 -17.45 -1.37 -9.87
N ARG A 98 -16.79 -0.35 -9.32
CA ARG A 98 -16.99 0.13 -7.94
C ARG A 98 -16.90 -0.99 -6.90
N TRP A 99 -15.94 -1.89 -7.07
CA TRP A 99 -15.74 -2.99 -6.13
C TRP A 99 -15.43 -2.47 -4.73
N SER A 100 -16.15 -3.00 -3.74
CA SER A 100 -15.75 -2.84 -2.35
C SER A 100 -14.45 -3.62 -2.07
N VAL A 101 -13.76 -3.29 -0.98
CA VAL A 101 -12.57 -4.03 -0.51
C VAL A 101 -12.84 -5.54 -0.42
N ARG A 102 -14.06 -5.93 -0.01
CA ARG A 102 -14.47 -7.34 0.11
C ARG A 102 -14.54 -8.01 -1.27
N ALA A 103 -15.12 -7.32 -2.24
CA ALA A 103 -15.20 -7.82 -3.62
C ALA A 103 -13.79 -7.91 -4.24
N LEU A 104 -12.95 -6.88 -4.05
CA LEU A 104 -11.56 -6.88 -4.50
C LEU A 104 -10.79 -8.09 -3.94
N ARG A 105 -10.84 -8.33 -2.62
CA ARG A 105 -10.20 -9.50 -1.99
C ARG A 105 -10.67 -10.81 -2.61
N SER A 106 -11.98 -11.00 -2.74
CA SER A 106 -12.56 -12.20 -3.34
C SER A 106 -12.07 -12.43 -4.77
N LYS A 107 -11.95 -11.37 -5.58
CA LYS A 107 -11.44 -11.46 -6.95
C LYS A 107 -9.95 -11.80 -7.00
N ILE A 108 -9.14 -11.20 -6.13
CA ILE A 108 -7.72 -11.55 -5.98
C ILE A 108 -7.56 -13.03 -5.62
N ASP A 109 -8.32 -13.51 -4.63
CA ASP A 109 -8.25 -14.89 -4.16
C ASP A 109 -8.65 -15.90 -5.24
N THR A 110 -9.71 -15.58 -6.01
CA THR A 110 -10.18 -16.44 -7.10
C THR A 110 -9.14 -16.59 -8.21
N MET A 111 -8.43 -15.50 -8.55
CA MET A 111 -7.35 -15.50 -9.54
C MET A 111 -6.10 -16.24 -9.05
N LEU A 112 -5.77 -16.16 -7.76
CA LEU A 112 -4.68 -16.96 -7.18
C LEU A 112 -5.02 -18.46 -7.21
N TYR A 113 -6.26 -18.81 -6.91
CA TYR A 113 -6.73 -20.18 -6.95
C TYR A 113 -6.69 -20.78 -8.37
N SER A 114 -7.07 -19.99 -9.40
CA SER A 114 -7.05 -20.46 -10.78
C SER A 114 -5.63 -20.60 -11.36
N ALA A 115 -4.68 -19.78 -10.91
CA ALA A 115 -3.26 -19.92 -11.26
C ALA A 115 -2.63 -21.21 -10.70
N ASN A 116 -3.03 -21.63 -9.50
CA ASN A 116 -2.50 -22.83 -8.84
C ASN A 116 -3.11 -24.16 -9.33
N LYS A 117 -4.11 -24.11 -10.22
CA LYS A 117 -4.79 -25.30 -10.78
C LYS A 117 -4.32 -25.72 -12.18
N LYS A 118 -3.31 -25.04 -12.75
CA LYS A 118 -2.75 -25.34 -14.08
C LYS A 118 -1.44 -26.15 -14.04
N THR A 119 -1.25 -26.96 -13.00
CA THR A 119 -0.18 -27.98 -12.88
C THR A 119 -0.84 -29.31 -12.60
#